data_AF-A0A838EGI9-F1
#
_entry.id   AF-A0A838EGI9-F1
#
_cell.length_a   1.000
_cell.length_b   1.000
_cell.length_c   1.000
_cell.angle_alpha   90.00
_cell.angle_beta   90.00
_cell.angle_gamma   90.00
#
_symmetry.space_group_name_H-M   'P 1'
#
loop_
_entity.id
_entity.type
_entity.pdbx_description
1 polymer ?
#
loop_
_entity_poly.entity_id
_entity_poly.type
_entity_poly.pdbx_seq_one_letter_code
_entity_poly.pdbx_strand_id
1 'polypeptide(L)'
;MSSESGSRPARIFLVFAHEDQAFRDEINKHLTALQRNETIDNWHEYKIHGGYSPQKVDDEHLNQADIIVLFISQNFIASDYCYGVQMQQALARHNDGEARVIPVLFRPTLWEDLPCAYLLRLPSSQQGQIKAVSQYINREREKVYVEIVEAIQQAIEELPWHNEPQTTTKSSEEAPITTKSSKEAPAQKPASAPGTLHFIYHGHSTYVIDVAWSPDGKCIASGGGDSTVRVWDANTGNTLHTYRGQKGITLSGILFSEIWSIVWSPNSKMLAFAGKMAPQVWKPRNDQKMATNEGHSSLFPVIADMAWSPNGQFIASTNIGSLKDQSLHVWLPSNGWQIAKFNVSSGWTDTSPVGGVSWSPDSKRLACGLHGKVRIYDMHTKQHLHTYRHTSSYAFYSVCWTPDGKRLICAYPREAVAWDITTGNPLYTYNGHDADIRDLAVSPNGRYVASASNDTTVHIWEAVTGQRIFKYEGHKNKVAAVTWSPDSTRIASACQDGTIHVWQAI
;
A
#
# COMPACT_ATOMS: atom_id res chain seq x y z
N MET A 1 -40.00 41.28 18.55
CA MET A 1 -39.59 40.02 19.18
C MET A 1 -38.10 39.89 18.93
N SER A 2 -37.31 40.01 19.99
CA SER A 2 -35.85 40.04 20.02
C SER A 2 -35.26 38.75 19.45
N SER A 3 -34.48 38.85 18.37
CA SER A 3 -33.57 37.79 17.95
C SER A 3 -32.36 37.80 18.88
N GLU A 4 -32.41 37.00 19.94
CA GLU A 4 -31.22 36.66 20.72
C GLU A 4 -30.27 35.87 19.82
N SER A 5 -29.34 36.57 19.17
CA SER A 5 -28.11 35.97 18.64
C SER A 5 -27.14 35.73 19.79
N GLY A 6 -27.56 34.91 20.76
CA GLY A 6 -26.72 34.43 21.83
C GLY A 6 -25.91 33.24 21.31
N SER A 7 -24.58 33.34 21.37
CA SER A 7 -23.72 32.17 21.27
C SER A 7 -24.22 31.15 22.30
N ARG A 8 -24.71 29.99 21.83
CA ARG A 8 -25.14 28.92 22.74
C ARG A 8 -23.99 27.92 22.92
N PRO A 9 -23.80 27.38 24.14
CA PRO A 9 -22.84 26.33 24.39
C PRO A 9 -23.10 25.10 23.50
N ALA A 10 -22.02 24.43 23.07
CA ALA A 10 -22.10 23.29 22.17
C ALA A 10 -22.44 21.98 22.91
N ARG A 11 -23.18 21.08 22.26
CA ARG A 11 -23.44 19.71 22.75
C ARG A 11 -22.49 18.72 22.10
N ILE A 12 -21.86 17.87 22.90
CA ILE A 12 -20.84 16.91 22.45
C ILE A 12 -21.35 15.47 22.50
N PHE A 13 -21.03 14.66 21.50
CA PHE A 13 -21.25 13.22 21.52
C PHE A 13 -19.92 12.48 21.36
N LEU A 14 -19.56 11.67 22.36
CA LEU A 14 -18.32 10.90 22.40
C LEU A 14 -18.60 9.43 22.09
N VAL A 15 -17.85 8.86 21.15
CA VAL A 15 -17.94 7.44 20.81
C VAL A 15 -16.63 6.74 21.15
N PHE A 16 -16.66 5.73 22.03
CA PHE A 16 -15.46 5.02 22.50
C PHE A 16 -15.66 3.50 22.64
N ALA A 17 -14.55 2.75 22.69
CA ALA A 17 -14.54 1.30 22.86
C ALA A 17 -14.31 0.89 24.33
N HIS A 18 -14.62 -0.36 24.68
CA HIS A 18 -14.55 -0.87 26.06
C HIS A 18 -13.17 -0.73 26.73
N GLU A 19 -12.09 -0.71 25.96
CA GLU A 19 -10.72 -0.74 26.48
C GLU A 19 -10.14 0.66 26.81
N ASP A 20 -10.90 1.75 26.61
CA ASP A 20 -10.40 3.14 26.68
C ASP A 20 -10.62 3.85 28.04
N GLN A 21 -10.85 3.14 29.15
CA GLN A 21 -11.35 3.74 30.40
C GLN A 21 -10.44 4.82 31.01
N ALA A 22 -9.13 4.60 31.10
CA ALA A 22 -8.20 5.59 31.67
C ALA A 22 -8.06 6.86 30.81
N PHE A 23 -8.29 6.73 29.50
CA PHE A 23 -8.30 7.84 28.56
C PHE A 23 -9.60 8.64 28.64
N ARG A 24 -10.73 7.93 28.75
CA ARG A 24 -12.06 8.50 29.01
C ARG A 24 -12.07 9.34 30.28
N ASP A 25 -11.50 8.83 31.37
CA ASP A 25 -11.45 9.55 32.65
C ASP A 25 -10.68 10.88 32.52
N GLU A 26 -9.66 10.94 31.67
CA GLU A 26 -8.88 12.16 31.45
C GLU A 26 -9.62 13.17 30.56
N ILE A 27 -10.22 12.72 29.45
CA ILE A 27 -11.05 13.61 28.61
C ILE A 27 -12.22 14.19 29.39
N ASN A 28 -12.86 13.40 30.25
CA ASN A 28 -13.95 13.88 31.08
C ASN A 28 -13.53 15.01 32.03
N LYS A 29 -12.28 15.03 32.53
CA LYS A 29 -11.77 16.17 33.31
C LYS A 29 -11.71 17.44 32.47
N HIS A 30 -11.25 17.34 31.23
CA HIS A 30 -11.16 18.48 30.32
C HIS A 30 -12.55 18.98 29.88
N LEU A 31 -13.49 18.08 29.56
CA LEU A 31 -14.86 18.46 29.23
C LEU A 31 -15.57 19.12 30.42
N THR A 32 -15.34 18.63 31.64
CA THR A 32 -15.83 19.27 32.86
C THR A 32 -15.29 20.71 32.99
N ALA A 33 -14.04 20.96 32.59
CA ALA A 33 -13.47 22.31 32.59
C ALA A 33 -14.14 23.21 31.52
N LEU A 34 -14.40 22.68 30.31
CA LEU A 34 -15.14 23.41 29.27
C LEU A 34 -16.59 23.71 29.68
N GLN A 35 -17.23 22.80 30.40
CA GLN A 35 -18.59 22.99 30.89
C GLN A 35 -18.65 24.08 31.98
N ARG A 36 -17.66 24.12 32.88
CA ARG A 36 -17.53 25.20 33.89
C ARG A 36 -17.34 26.58 33.29
N ASN A 37 -16.73 26.64 32.10
CA ASN A 37 -16.51 27.88 31.37
C ASN A 37 -17.63 28.18 30.36
N GLU A 38 -18.79 27.51 30.49
CA GLU A 38 -19.98 27.70 29.64
C GLU A 38 -19.69 27.53 28.13
N THR A 39 -18.64 26.80 27.76
CA THR A 39 -18.24 26.55 26.37
C THR A 39 -19.02 25.37 25.79
N ILE A 40 -19.33 24.37 26.62
CA ILE A 40 -20.14 23.21 26.28
C ILE A 40 -21.30 23.10 27.26
N ASP A 41 -22.45 22.62 26.78
CA ASP A 41 -23.67 22.48 27.58
C ASP A 41 -23.64 21.14 28.31
N ASN A 42 -23.51 20.08 27.53
CA ASN A 42 -23.39 18.70 27.99
C ASN A 42 -22.58 17.86 27.01
N TRP A 43 -22.21 16.66 27.45
CA TRP A 43 -21.72 15.63 26.56
C TRP A 43 -22.39 14.29 26.85
N HIS A 44 -22.68 13.54 25.79
CA HIS A 44 -23.19 12.19 25.86
C HIS A 44 -22.11 11.19 25.46
N GLU A 45 -22.06 10.08 26.19
CA GLU A 45 -21.08 9.03 26.01
C GLU A 45 -21.73 7.77 25.46
N TYR A 46 -21.31 7.37 24.26
CA TYR A 46 -21.78 6.16 23.62
C TYR A 46 -20.68 5.11 23.59
N LYS A 47 -20.91 4.02 24.32
CA LYS A 47 -20.01 2.87 24.39
C LYS A 47 -20.36 1.86 23.31
N ILE A 48 -19.39 1.52 22.46
CA ILE A 48 -19.56 0.45 21.47
C ILE A 48 -19.43 -0.91 22.17
N HIS A 49 -20.49 -1.72 22.11
CA HIS A 49 -20.49 -3.11 22.57
C HIS A 49 -20.12 -4.07 21.41
N GLY A 50 -19.24 -5.04 21.65
CA GLY A 50 -18.94 -6.08 20.67
C GLY A 50 -20.06 -7.12 20.57
N GLY A 51 -20.61 -7.36 19.38
CA GLY A 51 -21.61 -8.40 19.12
C GLY A 51 -22.59 -8.05 17.98
N TYR A 52 -23.12 -9.07 17.29
CA TYR A 52 -24.11 -8.93 16.21
C TYR A 52 -25.44 -8.41 16.77
N SER A 53 -25.77 -7.15 16.52
CA SER A 53 -27.16 -6.71 16.48
C SER A 53 -27.30 -5.52 15.52
N PRO A 54 -27.76 -5.72 14.28
CA PRO A 54 -28.15 -4.65 13.40
C PRO A 54 -29.56 -4.20 13.81
N GLN A 55 -29.67 -3.56 14.99
CA GLN A 55 -30.85 -2.76 15.29
C GLN A 55 -30.49 -1.30 15.05
N LYS A 56 -31.35 -0.63 14.28
CA LYS A 56 -31.36 0.81 14.11
C LYS A 56 -31.66 1.41 15.50
N VAL A 57 -30.62 1.73 16.27
CA VAL A 57 -30.79 2.45 17.53
C VAL A 57 -30.64 3.92 17.18
N ASP A 58 -31.78 4.60 16.99
CA ASP A 58 -31.83 6.05 16.91
C ASP A 58 -31.45 6.60 18.28
N ASP A 59 -30.25 7.17 18.40
CA ASP A 59 -29.81 7.84 19.62
C ASP A 59 -30.16 9.33 19.53
N GLU A 60 -31.05 9.79 20.40
CA GLU A 60 -31.51 11.17 20.44
C GLU A 60 -30.35 12.16 20.70
N HIS A 61 -29.34 11.76 21.49
CA HIS A 61 -28.18 12.60 21.79
C HIS A 61 -27.27 12.74 20.57
N LEU A 62 -27.13 11.68 19.76
CA LEU A 62 -26.40 11.76 18.50
C LEU A 62 -27.08 12.73 17.54
N ASN A 63 -28.41 12.77 17.48
CA ASN A 63 -29.15 13.71 16.63
C ASN A 63 -29.04 15.16 17.08
N GLN A 64 -28.85 15.37 18.38
CA GLN A 64 -28.74 16.70 18.98
C GLN A 64 -27.29 17.20 19.05
N ALA A 65 -26.29 16.35 18.85
CA ALA A 65 -24.89 16.73 18.98
C ALA A 65 -24.48 17.82 17.98
N ASP A 66 -23.80 18.87 18.43
CA ASP A 66 -23.19 19.89 17.57
C ASP A 66 -21.76 19.46 17.17
N ILE A 67 -21.09 18.73 18.07
CA ILE A 67 -19.77 18.13 17.85
C ILE A 67 -19.82 16.63 18.18
N ILE A 68 -19.24 15.81 17.32
CA ILE A 68 -19.14 14.37 17.47
C ILE A 68 -17.67 13.98 17.47
N VAL A 69 -17.16 13.43 18.57
CA VAL A 69 -15.77 12.97 18.68
C VAL A 69 -15.74 11.45 18.57
N LEU A 70 -14.97 10.96 17.61
CA LEU A 70 -14.90 9.55 17.27
C LEU A 70 -13.52 8.99 17.62
N PHE A 71 -13.47 8.15 18.65
CA PHE A 71 -12.26 7.44 19.03
C PHE A 71 -12.14 6.14 18.23
N ILE A 72 -11.09 6.05 17.41
CA ILE A 72 -10.85 4.93 16.49
C ILE A 72 -9.57 4.22 16.91
N SER A 73 -9.68 3.01 17.46
CA SER A 73 -8.54 2.16 17.80
C SER A 73 -8.25 1.12 16.72
N GLN A 74 -6.99 0.93 16.33
CA GLN A 74 -6.60 -0.04 15.30
C GLN A 74 -6.84 -1.51 15.70
N ASN A 75 -6.97 -1.83 17.00
CA ASN A 75 -7.47 -3.14 17.47
C ASN A 75 -8.97 -3.35 17.17
N PHE A 76 -9.68 -2.28 16.84
CA PHE A 76 -11.08 -2.28 16.46
C PHE A 76 -11.30 -1.99 14.96
N ILE A 77 -10.22 -1.82 14.19
CA ILE A 77 -10.28 -1.71 12.72
C ILE A 77 -10.06 -3.08 12.09
N ALA A 78 -11.08 -3.94 12.18
CA ALA A 78 -11.51 -4.93 11.19
C ALA A 78 -12.43 -5.92 11.93
N SER A 79 -13.75 -5.82 11.84
CA SER A 79 -14.52 -5.95 10.60
C SER A 79 -15.99 -5.68 10.94
N ASP A 80 -16.73 -5.02 10.06
CA ASP A 80 -18.20 -4.92 10.04
C ASP A 80 -18.95 -4.23 11.22
N TYR A 81 -18.37 -4.09 12.42
CA TYR A 81 -19.08 -3.52 13.59
C TYR A 81 -19.00 -1.99 13.74
N CYS A 82 -17.98 -1.34 13.17
CA CYS A 82 -17.81 0.12 13.25
C CYS A 82 -18.42 0.90 12.08
N TYR A 83 -18.97 0.21 11.07
CA TYR A 83 -19.91 0.79 10.10
C TYR A 83 -21.35 0.71 10.63
N GLY A 84 -21.54 0.96 11.93
CA GLY A 84 -22.86 1.04 12.54
C GLY A 84 -23.67 2.20 11.96
N VAL A 85 -24.99 2.14 12.16
CA VAL A 85 -25.94 3.19 11.74
C VAL A 85 -25.52 4.56 12.28
N GLN A 86 -24.98 4.61 13.49
CA GLN A 86 -24.57 5.83 14.19
C GLN A 86 -23.35 6.50 13.53
N MET A 87 -22.39 5.72 13.01
CA MET A 87 -21.23 6.27 12.30
C MET A 87 -21.63 6.82 10.93
N GLN A 88 -22.50 6.11 10.21
CA GLN A 88 -23.07 6.60 8.95
C GLN A 88 -23.90 7.87 9.18
N GLN A 89 -24.67 7.92 10.26
CA GLN A 89 -25.45 9.08 10.67
C GLN A 89 -24.55 10.25 11.08
N ALA A 90 -23.50 10.03 11.87
CA ALA A 90 -22.53 11.07 12.24
C ALA A 90 -21.84 11.67 10.99
N LEU A 91 -21.42 10.83 10.05
CA LEU A 91 -20.81 11.26 8.78
C LEU A 91 -21.83 11.99 7.89
N ALA A 92 -23.08 11.54 7.83
CA ALA A 92 -24.15 12.23 7.11
C ALA A 92 -24.36 13.64 7.68
N ARG A 93 -24.56 13.75 9.01
CA ARG A 93 -24.69 15.03 9.72
C ARG A 93 -23.47 15.93 9.51
N HIS A 94 -22.27 15.36 9.40
CA HIS A 94 -21.08 16.14 9.07
C HIS A 94 -21.11 16.72 7.66
N ASN A 95 -21.45 15.89 6.67
CA ASN A 95 -21.52 16.28 5.27
C ASN A 95 -22.65 17.31 5.02
N ASP A 96 -23.76 17.16 5.73
CA ASP A 96 -24.92 18.05 5.69
C ASP A 96 -24.67 19.36 6.46
N GLY A 97 -23.54 19.47 7.17
CA GLY A 97 -23.16 20.65 7.95
C GLY A 97 -23.92 20.79 9.28
N GLU A 98 -24.70 19.79 9.67
CA GLU A 98 -25.49 19.75 10.90
C GLU A 98 -24.63 19.51 12.16
N ALA A 99 -23.47 18.87 12.02
CA ALA A 99 -22.52 18.63 13.10
C ALA A 99 -21.06 18.66 12.61
N ARG A 100 -20.11 18.89 13.53
CA ARG A 100 -18.68 18.71 13.24
C ARG A 100 -18.20 17.38 13.80
N VAL A 101 -17.60 16.54 12.95
CA VAL A 101 -17.05 15.24 13.35
C VAL A 101 -15.53 15.33 13.47
N ILE A 102 -15.00 14.94 14.63
CA ILE A 102 -13.57 14.93 14.96
C ILE A 102 -13.11 13.48 15.14
N PRO A 103 -12.47 12.86 14.13
CA PRO A 103 -11.86 11.54 14.28
C PRO A 103 -10.49 11.62 14.99
N VAL A 104 -10.34 10.78 16.02
CA VAL A 104 -9.12 10.61 16.82
C VAL A 104 -8.65 9.16 16.67
N LEU A 105 -7.46 8.95 16.10
CA LEU A 105 -6.95 7.61 15.78
C LEU A 105 -5.85 7.15 16.76
N PHE A 106 -6.00 5.95 17.32
CA PHE A 106 -4.97 5.26 18.13
C PHE A 106 -4.21 4.21 17.31
N ARG A 107 -2.87 4.20 17.43
CA ARG A 107 -1.99 3.16 16.86
C ARG A 107 -1.64 2.10 17.92
N PRO A 108 -1.41 0.84 17.52
CA PRO A 108 -0.94 -0.19 18.41
C PRO A 108 0.59 -0.16 18.54
N THR A 109 1.07 -0.29 19.77
CA THR A 109 2.23 -1.13 20.09
C THR A 109 1.93 -1.86 21.40
N LEU A 110 2.69 -2.93 21.66
CA LEU A 110 2.59 -3.87 22.78
C LEU A 110 1.99 -3.26 24.06
N TRP A 111 1.12 -4.01 24.73
CA TRP A 111 0.24 -3.63 25.86
C TRP A 111 0.89 -2.98 27.10
N GLU A 112 2.17 -2.61 27.05
CA GLU A 112 2.84 -1.86 28.11
C GLU A 112 3.62 -0.62 27.59
N ASP A 113 3.71 -0.39 26.29
CA ASP A 113 4.47 0.73 25.70
C ASP A 113 3.79 1.26 24.43
N LEU A 114 3.13 2.43 24.47
CA LEU A 114 2.28 2.97 23.38
C LEU A 114 2.70 4.38 22.88
N PRO A 115 2.77 4.63 21.55
CA PRO A 115 2.62 5.96 20.94
C PRO A 115 1.14 6.23 20.59
N CYS A 116 0.63 7.42 20.92
CA CYS A 116 -0.78 7.80 20.71
C CYS A 116 -0.98 9.00 19.75
N ALA A 117 -2.16 9.01 19.11
CA ALA A 117 -2.92 10.06 18.43
C ALA A 117 -2.44 10.65 17.08
N TYR A 118 -3.30 10.47 16.07
CA TYR A 118 -3.49 11.42 14.96
C TYR A 118 -4.84 12.13 15.15
N LEU A 119 -4.85 13.45 15.15
CA LEU A 119 -6.05 14.22 14.92
C LEU A 119 -6.24 14.37 13.40
N LEU A 120 -7.32 13.82 12.86
CA LEU A 120 -7.66 13.98 11.45
C LEU A 120 -8.83 14.97 11.37
N ARG A 121 -8.69 16.02 10.56
CA ARG A 121 -9.81 16.90 10.26
C ARG A 121 -10.51 16.40 9.00
N LEU A 122 -11.80 16.10 9.12
CA LEU A 122 -12.61 15.76 7.94
C LEU A 122 -12.76 17.00 7.04
N PRO A 123 -12.79 16.84 5.71
CA PRO A 123 -12.79 17.99 4.81
C PRO A 123 -14.03 18.85 5.02
N SER A 124 -13.86 20.16 5.19
CA SER A 124 -14.95 21.10 4.90
C SER A 124 -15.18 21.09 3.39
N SER A 125 -16.44 21.16 2.98
CA SER A 125 -16.99 20.69 1.70
C SER A 125 -16.55 21.43 0.42
N GLN A 126 -15.29 21.88 0.28
CA GLN A 126 -14.80 22.46 -0.99
C GLN A 126 -13.42 22.03 -1.50
N GLN A 127 -12.60 21.25 -0.79
CA GLN A 127 -11.37 20.68 -1.40
C GLN A 127 -10.90 19.46 -0.60
N GLY A 128 -11.36 18.28 -0.99
CA GLY A 128 -11.17 17.02 -0.27
C GLY A 128 -9.73 16.50 -0.26
N GLN A 129 -9.02 16.74 0.83
CA GLN A 129 -7.95 15.86 1.33
C GLN A 129 -8.00 15.80 2.87
N ILE A 130 -8.08 14.60 3.42
CA ILE A 130 -7.94 14.37 4.87
C ILE A 130 -6.46 14.61 5.22
N LYS A 131 -6.18 15.63 6.01
CA LYS A 131 -4.82 15.95 6.47
C LYS A 131 -4.66 15.51 7.92
N ALA A 132 -3.62 14.72 8.19
CA ALA A 132 -3.15 14.49 9.55
C ALA A 132 -2.61 15.82 10.11
N VAL A 133 -3.11 16.23 11.28
CA VAL A 133 -2.74 17.51 11.90
C VAL A 133 -1.46 17.37 12.73
N SER A 134 -1.22 16.21 13.36
CA SER A 134 -0.09 16.00 14.29
C SER A 134 0.34 14.52 14.40
N GLN A 135 1.58 14.27 14.85
CA GLN A 135 2.14 12.94 15.16
C GLN A 135 2.97 13.00 16.45
N TYR A 136 2.69 12.13 17.42
CA TYR A 136 3.33 12.13 18.74
C TYR A 136 4.09 10.86 19.11
N ILE A 137 5.08 11.00 19.99
CA ILE A 137 5.84 9.92 20.65
C ILE A 137 5.56 10.01 22.17
N ASN A 138 5.49 8.87 22.87
CA ASN A 138 5.04 8.63 24.27
C ASN A 138 5.37 9.71 25.34
N ARG A 139 6.43 10.51 25.21
CA ARG A 139 6.78 11.56 26.20
C ARG A 139 5.83 12.77 26.21
N GLU A 140 4.77 12.79 25.39
CA GLU A 140 3.90 13.95 25.19
C GLU A 140 2.40 13.65 25.39
N ARG A 141 2.06 12.68 26.26
CA ARG A 141 0.66 12.25 26.51
C ARG A 141 -0.26 13.42 26.91
N GLU A 142 0.23 14.37 27.71
CA GLU A 142 -0.52 15.58 28.08
C GLU A 142 -0.83 16.46 26.86
N LYS A 143 0.06 16.53 25.87
CA LYS A 143 -0.17 17.33 24.66
C LYS A 143 -1.30 16.78 23.79
N VAL A 144 -1.47 15.46 23.76
CA VAL A 144 -2.56 14.81 23.01
C VAL A 144 -3.93 15.21 23.57
N TYR A 145 -4.09 15.22 24.89
CA TYR A 145 -5.34 15.65 25.52
C TYR A 145 -5.61 17.13 25.27
N VAL A 146 -4.57 17.97 25.37
CA VAL A 146 -4.66 19.40 25.05
C VAL A 146 -5.09 19.61 23.61
N GLU A 147 -4.50 18.92 22.63
CA GLU A 147 -4.88 19.07 21.24
C GLU A 147 -6.31 18.61 20.93
N ILE A 148 -6.78 17.53 21.56
CA ILE A 148 -8.17 17.09 21.38
C ILE A 148 -9.12 18.17 21.90
N VAL A 149 -8.80 18.79 23.02
CA VAL A 149 -9.58 19.88 23.61
C VAL A 149 -9.51 21.12 22.74
N GLU A 150 -8.34 21.49 22.22
CA GLU A 150 -8.16 22.59 21.27
C GLU A 150 -8.93 22.34 19.97
N ALA A 151 -8.95 21.10 19.47
CA ALA A 151 -9.72 20.73 18.28
C ALA A 151 -11.22 20.81 18.53
N ILE A 152 -11.69 20.44 19.72
CA ILE A 152 -13.08 20.63 20.14
C ILE A 152 -13.38 22.13 20.18
N GLN A 153 -12.54 22.95 20.81
CA GLN A 153 -12.71 24.40 20.87
C GLN A 153 -12.74 25.04 19.48
N GLN A 154 -11.80 24.68 18.61
CA GLN A 154 -11.77 25.16 17.23
C GLN A 154 -13.03 24.75 16.46
N ALA A 155 -13.52 23.52 16.66
CA ALA A 155 -14.75 23.07 16.04
C ALA A 155 -15.97 23.85 16.57
N ILE A 156 -15.97 24.29 17.83
CA ILE A 156 -17.00 25.16 18.42
C ILE A 156 -16.96 26.55 17.76
N GLU A 157 -15.77 27.13 17.58
CA GLU A 157 -15.57 28.44 16.95
C GLU A 157 -16.02 28.48 15.48
N GLU A 158 -16.04 27.32 14.82
CA GLU A 158 -16.47 27.15 13.43
C GLU A 158 -17.97 26.88 13.27
N LEU A 159 -18.72 26.81 14.37
CA LEU A 159 -20.17 26.66 14.32
C LEU A 159 -20.82 27.96 13.82
N PRO A 160 -21.90 27.88 13.03
CA PRO A 160 -22.47 29.03 12.34
C PRO A 160 -23.02 30.11 13.28
N TRP A 161 -23.25 29.79 14.55
CA TRP A 161 -23.65 30.75 15.58
C TRP A 161 -22.48 31.35 16.37
N HIS A 162 -21.23 31.06 15.97
CA HIS A 162 -20.03 31.50 16.69
C HIS A 162 -19.26 32.65 16.01
N ASN A 163 -19.46 32.95 14.70
CA ASN A 163 -18.91 34.15 14.05
C ASN A 163 -19.60 34.51 12.70
N GLU A 164 -20.06 35.77 12.56
CA GLU A 164 -20.32 36.44 11.26
C GLU A 164 -18.99 37.00 10.69
N PRO A 165 -18.70 36.89 9.38
CA PRO A 165 -17.40 37.28 8.84
C PRO A 165 -17.32 38.79 8.52
N GLN A 166 -16.25 39.45 9.00
CA GLN A 166 -15.78 40.71 8.43
C GLN A 166 -14.86 40.45 7.23
N THR A 167 -15.25 40.95 6.07
CA THR A 167 -14.47 40.98 4.84
C THR A 167 -13.47 42.15 4.84
N THR A 168 -12.20 41.91 4.51
CA THR A 168 -11.35 42.92 3.84
C THR A 168 -10.45 42.30 2.78
N THR A 169 -10.55 42.90 1.59
CA THR A 169 -9.76 42.72 0.37
C THR A 169 -8.37 43.36 0.46
N LYS A 170 -7.39 42.78 -0.26
CA LYS A 170 -6.49 43.53 -1.17
C LYS A 170 -5.71 42.62 -2.15
N SER A 171 -5.72 43.07 -3.40
CA SER A 171 -4.88 42.72 -4.58
C SER A 171 -3.41 43.17 -4.36
N SER A 172 -2.40 43.05 -5.21
CA SER A 172 -2.03 42.63 -6.59
C SER A 172 -0.46 42.65 -6.56
N GLU A 173 0.35 41.96 -7.37
CA GLU A 173 0.81 42.26 -8.76
C GLU A 173 2.13 41.46 -8.95
N GLU A 174 2.20 40.56 -9.94
CA GLU A 174 3.03 40.60 -11.17
C GLU A 174 4.52 40.16 -11.12
N ALA A 175 4.90 39.40 -12.16
CA ALA A 175 6.21 38.81 -12.49
C ALA A 175 6.93 39.69 -13.57
N PRO A 176 7.93 39.28 -14.39
CA PRO A 176 8.85 38.11 -14.42
C PRO A 176 10.33 38.52 -14.76
N ILE A 177 11.24 37.56 -15.06
CA ILE A 177 12.07 37.48 -16.30
C ILE A 177 13.07 36.29 -16.26
N THR A 178 13.23 35.71 -17.46
CA THR A 178 13.99 34.54 -17.93
C THR A 178 15.52 34.66 -17.99
N THR A 179 16.24 33.54 -18.10
CA THR A 179 17.12 33.24 -19.27
C THR A 179 17.47 31.74 -19.37
N LYS A 180 17.63 31.28 -20.63
CA LYS A 180 17.97 29.93 -21.09
C LYS A 180 19.47 29.62 -20.96
N SER A 181 19.83 28.34 -20.85
CA SER A 181 20.99 27.80 -21.57
C SER A 181 20.89 26.28 -21.75
N SER A 182 21.07 25.86 -22.99
CA SER A 182 21.10 24.51 -23.53
C SER A 182 22.47 23.86 -23.38
N LYS A 183 22.53 22.53 -23.19
CA LYS A 183 23.66 21.72 -23.69
C LYS A 183 23.28 20.24 -23.93
N GLU A 184 23.33 19.91 -25.21
CA GLU A 184 23.72 18.66 -25.90
C GLU A 184 23.53 17.29 -25.23
N ALA A 185 22.81 16.44 -25.96
CA ALA A 185 22.75 15.00 -25.76
C ALA A 185 24.03 14.31 -26.27
N PRO A 186 24.60 13.32 -25.58
CA PRO A 186 25.65 12.49 -26.14
C PRO A 186 25.09 11.41 -27.06
N ALA A 187 25.86 11.16 -28.12
CA ALA A 187 25.61 10.25 -29.23
C ALA A 187 25.30 8.81 -28.81
N GLN A 188 24.42 8.17 -29.59
CA GLN A 188 24.07 6.75 -29.48
C GLN A 188 25.32 5.87 -29.63
N LYS A 189 25.63 5.13 -28.57
CA LYS A 189 26.62 4.05 -28.55
C LYS A 189 26.09 2.89 -29.44
N PRO A 190 26.93 2.20 -30.23
CA PRO A 190 26.48 1.10 -31.08
C PRO A 190 25.80 0.01 -30.25
N ALA A 191 24.71 -0.54 -30.78
CA ALA A 191 23.90 -1.56 -30.12
C ALA A 191 24.76 -2.81 -29.82
N SER A 192 24.88 -3.15 -28.55
CA SER A 192 25.48 -4.41 -28.10
C SER A 192 24.69 -5.60 -28.64
N ALA A 193 25.37 -6.69 -28.98
CA ALA A 193 24.71 -7.89 -29.47
C ALA A 193 23.70 -8.45 -28.44
N PRO A 194 22.57 -9.01 -28.90
CA PRO A 194 21.64 -9.78 -28.06
C PRO A 194 22.39 -10.79 -27.19
N GLY A 195 21.97 -10.98 -25.95
CA GLY A 195 22.61 -11.96 -25.07
C GLY A 195 23.79 -11.43 -24.26
N THR A 196 24.33 -10.26 -24.63
CA THR A 196 25.52 -9.70 -23.97
C THR A 196 25.24 -9.37 -22.50
N LEU A 197 26.07 -9.89 -21.59
CA LEU A 197 26.07 -9.50 -20.19
C LEU A 197 26.71 -8.11 -20.05
N HIS A 198 25.94 -7.13 -19.59
CA HIS A 198 26.40 -5.74 -19.39
C HIS A 198 27.00 -5.51 -18.02
N PHE A 199 26.30 -5.94 -16.97
CA PHE A 199 26.73 -5.76 -15.58
C PHE A 199 26.44 -6.99 -14.73
N ILE A 200 27.34 -7.24 -13.77
CA ILE A 200 27.09 -8.11 -12.63
C ILE A 200 27.21 -7.25 -11.37
N TYR A 201 26.11 -7.13 -10.63
CA TYR A 201 26.09 -6.41 -9.36
C TYR A 201 26.41 -7.37 -8.23
N HIS A 202 27.46 -7.03 -7.48
CA HIS A 202 27.88 -7.74 -6.27
C HIS A 202 27.59 -6.88 -5.04
N GLY A 203 27.16 -7.50 -3.95
CA GLY A 203 27.07 -6.82 -2.66
C GLY A 203 26.10 -7.46 -1.68
N HIS A 204 25.08 -8.19 -2.15
CA HIS A 204 24.28 -9.00 -1.24
C HIS A 204 25.15 -10.10 -0.63
N SER A 205 25.05 -10.30 0.69
CA SER A 205 25.85 -11.32 1.38
C SER A 205 25.24 -12.73 1.30
N THR A 206 23.99 -12.82 0.83
CA THR A 206 23.24 -14.07 0.64
C THR A 206 22.38 -13.95 -0.64
N TYR A 207 21.46 -14.90 -0.85
CA TYR A 207 20.57 -14.95 -2.02
C TYR A 207 19.80 -13.64 -2.26
N VAL A 208 19.75 -13.21 -3.52
CA VAL A 208 18.84 -12.15 -3.98
C VAL A 208 17.53 -12.82 -4.37
N ILE A 209 16.42 -12.33 -3.82
CA ILE A 209 15.08 -12.88 -4.04
C ILE A 209 14.35 -12.10 -5.12
N ASP A 210 14.51 -10.77 -5.13
CA ASP A 210 13.77 -9.92 -6.05
C ASP A 210 14.62 -8.77 -6.63
N VAL A 211 14.23 -8.30 -7.82
CA VAL A 211 14.85 -7.20 -8.56
C VAL A 211 13.82 -6.38 -9.32
N ALA A 212 13.93 -5.06 -9.24
CA ALA A 212 13.03 -4.13 -9.94
C ALA A 212 13.79 -2.99 -10.61
N TRP A 213 13.50 -2.75 -11.90
CA TRP A 213 14.03 -1.60 -12.63
C TRP A 213 13.20 -0.34 -12.30
N SER A 214 13.85 0.80 -12.10
CA SER A 214 13.13 2.06 -11.96
C SER A 214 12.47 2.45 -13.30
N PRO A 215 11.23 2.98 -13.29
CA PRO A 215 10.56 3.39 -14.52
C PRO A 215 11.32 4.45 -15.36
N ASP A 216 12.18 5.25 -14.74
CA ASP A 216 13.07 6.20 -15.43
C ASP A 216 14.34 5.56 -16.01
N GLY A 217 14.56 4.27 -15.78
CA GLY A 217 15.66 3.48 -16.33
C GLY A 217 16.99 3.65 -15.63
N LYS A 218 17.09 4.53 -14.64
CA LYS A 218 18.36 4.96 -14.04
C LYS A 218 18.84 4.06 -12.91
N CYS A 219 17.92 3.36 -12.24
CA CYS A 219 18.21 2.58 -11.06
C CYS A 219 17.69 1.15 -11.18
N ILE A 220 18.37 0.25 -10.50
CA ILE A 220 17.88 -1.10 -10.19
C ILE A 220 17.75 -1.19 -8.68
N ALA A 221 16.67 -1.77 -8.18
CA ALA A 221 16.53 -2.12 -6.77
C ALA A 221 16.56 -3.64 -6.61
N SER A 222 17.12 -4.13 -5.51
CA SER A 222 17.16 -5.56 -5.20
C SER A 222 16.99 -5.83 -3.72
N GLY A 223 16.42 -7.00 -3.41
CA GLY A 223 16.10 -7.45 -2.07
C GLY A 223 16.46 -8.91 -1.89
N GLY A 224 16.93 -9.28 -0.72
CA GLY A 224 17.43 -10.63 -0.50
C GLY A 224 17.38 -11.11 0.94
N GLY A 225 17.98 -12.29 1.13
CA GLY A 225 18.04 -12.98 2.41
C GLY A 225 18.94 -12.31 3.44
N ASP A 226 19.80 -11.38 3.00
CA ASP A 226 20.63 -10.56 3.88
C ASP A 226 19.84 -9.44 4.56
N SER A 227 18.52 -9.41 4.35
CA SER A 227 17.58 -8.44 4.92
C SER A 227 17.90 -7.01 4.51
N THR A 228 18.55 -6.83 3.35
CA THR A 228 18.84 -5.51 2.80
C THR A 228 18.04 -5.26 1.53
N VAL A 229 17.72 -3.98 1.32
CA VAL A 229 17.33 -3.46 0.02
C VAL A 229 18.49 -2.65 -0.51
N ARG A 230 18.95 -2.95 -1.72
CA ARG A 230 20.03 -2.21 -2.38
C ARG A 230 19.48 -1.50 -3.60
N VAL A 231 19.90 -0.26 -3.79
CA VAL A 231 19.61 0.51 -5.01
C VAL A 231 20.94 0.76 -5.71
N TRP A 232 20.97 0.40 -6.99
CA TRP A 232 22.13 0.44 -7.86
C TRP A 232 21.88 1.40 -9.00
N ASP A 233 22.94 2.02 -9.50
CA ASP A 233 22.91 2.77 -10.74
C ASP A 233 22.96 1.79 -11.92
N ALA A 234 21.96 1.88 -12.79
CA ALA A 234 21.75 0.97 -13.93
C ALA A 234 22.75 1.18 -15.08
N ASN A 235 23.54 2.25 -15.05
CA ASN A 235 24.46 2.64 -16.11
C ASN A 235 25.93 2.47 -15.71
N THR A 236 26.23 2.55 -14.41
CA THR A 236 27.61 2.50 -13.90
C THR A 236 27.92 1.23 -13.12
N GLY A 237 26.90 0.50 -12.63
CA GLY A 237 27.13 -0.66 -11.78
C GLY A 237 27.24 -0.33 -10.28
N ASN A 238 27.30 0.96 -9.93
CA ASN A 238 27.61 1.40 -8.57
C ASN A 238 26.42 1.24 -7.62
N THR A 239 26.68 0.89 -6.36
CA THR A 239 25.67 0.96 -5.30
C THR A 239 25.40 2.41 -4.91
N LEU A 240 24.14 2.85 -5.01
CA LEU A 240 23.69 4.19 -4.62
C LEU A 240 23.22 4.21 -3.16
N HIS A 241 22.39 3.24 -2.78
CA HIS A 241 21.83 3.15 -1.43
C HIS A 241 21.77 1.70 -0.94
N THR A 242 21.84 1.51 0.38
CA THR A 242 21.61 0.22 1.03
C THR A 242 20.79 0.44 2.29
N TYR A 243 19.54 -0.01 2.26
CA TYR A 243 18.63 -0.01 3.40
C TYR A 243 18.84 -1.31 4.17
N ARG A 244 19.15 -1.22 5.46
CA ARG A 244 19.31 -2.41 6.33
C ARG A 244 18.08 -2.62 7.20
N GLY A 245 17.36 -3.69 6.90
CA GLY A 245 16.35 -4.32 7.76
C GLY A 245 14.97 -3.66 7.75
N GLN A 246 13.94 -4.51 7.62
CA GLN A 246 12.72 -4.33 8.40
C GLN A 246 13.02 -4.90 9.80
N LYS A 247 13.01 -4.06 10.84
CA LYS A 247 13.30 -4.46 12.22
C LYS A 247 12.01 -4.89 12.92
N GLY A 248 11.91 -6.16 13.33
CA GLY A 248 10.79 -6.69 14.10
C GLY A 248 11.26 -7.26 15.43
N ILE A 249 10.45 -7.11 16.47
CA ILE A 249 10.65 -7.76 17.77
C ILE A 249 9.80 -9.03 17.76
N THR A 250 10.41 -10.19 17.93
CA THR A 250 9.70 -11.44 18.24
C THR A 250 9.86 -11.77 19.72
N LEU A 251 9.07 -12.73 20.21
CA LEU A 251 9.19 -13.28 21.56
C LEU A 251 10.60 -13.85 21.87
N SER A 252 11.45 -14.03 20.84
CA SER A 252 12.82 -14.53 20.94
C SER A 252 13.91 -13.48 20.65
N GLY A 253 13.57 -12.20 20.41
CA GLY A 253 14.54 -11.11 20.18
C GLY A 253 14.30 -10.29 18.90
N ILE A 254 15.30 -9.50 18.48
CA ILE A 254 15.25 -8.72 17.22
C ILE A 254 15.55 -9.67 16.05
N LEU A 255 14.60 -9.82 15.13
CA LEU A 255 14.83 -10.53 13.86
C LEU A 255 14.97 -9.54 12.70
N PHE A 256 15.92 -9.83 11.83
CA PHE A 256 15.99 -9.26 10.50
C PHE A 256 15.22 -10.16 9.54
N SER A 257 14.30 -9.58 8.77
CA SER A 257 13.51 -10.31 7.79
C SER A 257 14.14 -10.21 6.40
N GLU A 258 14.18 -11.35 5.71
CA GLU A 258 14.37 -11.43 4.25
C GLU A 258 13.43 -10.47 3.53
N ILE A 259 13.89 -9.89 2.42
CA ILE A 259 13.07 -9.05 1.53
C ILE A 259 12.64 -9.90 0.35
N TRP A 260 11.34 -10.08 0.17
CA TRP A 260 10.76 -10.99 -0.81
C TRP A 260 10.18 -10.30 -2.03
N SER A 261 9.72 -9.06 -1.89
CA SER A 261 9.15 -8.28 -3.00
C SER A 261 9.53 -6.82 -2.89
N ILE A 262 9.85 -6.21 -4.02
CA ILE A 262 10.27 -4.83 -4.21
C ILE A 262 9.61 -4.27 -5.45
N VAL A 263 8.98 -3.10 -5.32
CA VAL A 263 8.39 -2.39 -6.45
C VAL A 263 8.67 -0.90 -6.42
N TRP A 264 9.01 -0.35 -7.58
CA TRP A 264 9.15 1.10 -7.76
C TRP A 264 7.79 1.75 -7.95
N SER A 265 7.65 2.98 -7.46
CA SER A 265 6.54 3.83 -7.87
C SER A 265 6.67 4.19 -9.36
N PRO A 266 5.56 4.36 -10.10
CA PRO A 266 5.59 4.70 -11.53
C PRO A 266 6.39 5.96 -11.86
N ASN A 267 6.52 6.90 -10.91
CA ASN A 267 7.31 8.12 -11.06
C ASN A 267 8.79 7.99 -10.63
N SER A 268 9.25 6.78 -10.28
CA SER A 268 10.62 6.47 -9.81
C SER A 268 11.09 7.20 -8.55
N LYS A 269 10.19 7.84 -7.79
CA LYS A 269 10.54 8.62 -6.59
C LYS A 269 10.46 7.82 -5.30
N MET A 270 9.73 6.72 -5.30
CA MET A 270 9.47 5.89 -4.12
C MET A 270 9.73 4.43 -4.44
N LEU A 271 10.09 3.69 -3.41
CA LEU A 271 10.36 2.27 -3.45
C LEU A 271 9.54 1.62 -2.34
N ALA A 272 8.72 0.64 -2.67
CA ALA A 272 8.06 -0.20 -1.70
C ALA A 272 8.76 -1.55 -1.62
N PHE A 273 8.88 -2.10 -0.41
CA PHE A 273 9.43 -3.45 -0.21
C PHE A 273 8.79 -4.14 1.00
N ALA A 274 8.77 -5.47 0.97
CA ALA A 274 8.18 -6.30 2.02
C ALA A 274 8.84 -7.69 2.11
N GLY A 275 8.51 -8.41 3.17
CA GLY A 275 8.99 -9.78 3.44
C GLY A 275 8.18 -10.42 4.56
N LYS A 276 8.83 -10.98 5.58
CA LYS A 276 8.20 -11.51 6.82
C LYS A 276 7.77 -10.43 7.80
N MET A 277 7.54 -9.23 7.28
CA MET A 277 7.21 -8.02 8.03
C MET A 277 6.33 -7.11 7.17
N ALA A 278 5.68 -6.15 7.84
CA ALA A 278 4.74 -5.22 7.22
C ALA A 278 5.36 -4.49 6.01
N PRO A 279 4.65 -4.37 4.87
CA PRO A 279 5.11 -3.60 3.73
C PRO A 279 5.50 -2.18 4.11
N GLN A 280 6.59 -1.69 3.55
CA GLN A 280 7.08 -0.33 3.79
C GLN A 280 7.26 0.41 2.48
N VAL A 281 7.12 1.74 2.54
CA VAL A 281 7.43 2.64 1.41
C VAL A 281 8.50 3.63 1.83
N TRP A 282 9.50 3.80 0.99
CA TRP A 282 10.66 4.66 1.22
C TRP A 282 10.87 5.60 0.03
N LYS A 283 11.48 6.76 0.28
CA LYS A 283 12.03 7.65 -0.75
C LYS A 283 13.53 7.44 -0.83
N PRO A 284 14.05 6.83 -1.91
CA PRO A 284 15.44 6.41 -1.92
C PRO A 284 16.47 7.54 -1.76
N ARG A 285 16.23 8.66 -2.44
CA ARG A 285 17.16 9.81 -2.52
C ARG A 285 17.58 10.38 -1.17
N ASN A 286 16.69 10.34 -0.18
CA ASN A 286 16.89 10.98 1.12
C ASN A 286 16.77 9.99 2.29
N ASP A 287 16.76 8.68 2.00
CA ASP A 287 16.62 7.62 3.01
C ASP A 287 15.44 7.82 3.98
N GLN A 288 14.30 8.28 3.43
CA GLN A 288 13.12 8.62 4.22
C GLN A 288 12.06 7.54 4.11
N LYS A 289 11.70 6.92 5.24
CA LYS A 289 10.53 6.05 5.36
C LYS A 289 9.24 6.90 5.33
N MET A 290 8.32 6.56 4.43
CA MET A 290 7.07 7.30 4.18
C MET A 290 5.87 6.62 4.82
N ALA A 291 5.75 5.30 4.70
CA ALA A 291 4.58 4.56 5.12
C ALA A 291 4.91 3.13 5.56
N THR A 292 4.03 2.53 6.35
CA THR A 292 4.00 1.10 6.64
C THR A 292 2.56 0.63 6.64
N ASN A 293 2.28 -0.48 5.96
CA ASN A 293 0.96 -1.09 5.98
C ASN A 293 0.94 -2.23 6.99
N GLU A 294 0.28 -2.01 8.12
CA GLU A 294 0.10 -3.02 9.19
C GLU A 294 -1.24 -3.75 9.07
N GLY A 295 -1.94 -3.59 7.94
CA GLY A 295 -3.29 -4.14 7.75
C GLY A 295 -3.34 -5.67 7.67
N HIS A 296 -2.22 -6.31 7.36
CA HIS A 296 -2.11 -7.77 7.35
C HIS A 296 -2.23 -8.33 8.77
N SER A 297 -3.32 -9.05 9.02
CA SER A 297 -3.91 -9.39 10.34
C SER A 297 -3.17 -10.49 11.12
N SER A 298 -1.86 -10.63 10.93
CA SER A 298 -1.03 -11.61 11.64
C SER A 298 0.10 -10.90 12.39
N LEU A 299 0.42 -11.40 13.60
CA LEU A 299 1.60 -10.97 14.37
C LEU A 299 2.90 -11.00 13.54
N PHE A 300 2.95 -11.83 12.49
CA PHE A 300 4.06 -11.93 11.54
C PHE A 300 3.53 -12.09 10.10
N PRO A 301 3.21 -11.00 9.38
CA PRO A 301 2.76 -11.09 8.00
C PRO A 301 3.91 -11.60 7.13
N VAL A 302 3.61 -12.51 6.20
CA VAL A 302 4.59 -12.95 5.20
C VAL A 302 4.07 -12.52 3.85
N ILE A 303 4.59 -11.40 3.39
CA ILE A 303 4.20 -10.79 2.13
C ILE A 303 4.91 -11.54 1.01
N ALA A 304 4.13 -12.21 0.17
CA ALA A 304 4.66 -12.98 -0.94
C ALA A 304 5.04 -12.07 -2.11
N ASP A 305 4.15 -11.14 -2.46
CA ASP A 305 4.37 -10.24 -3.59
C ASP A 305 3.66 -8.89 -3.39
N MET A 306 4.09 -7.91 -4.17
CA MET A 306 3.53 -6.56 -4.20
C MET A 306 3.48 -6.01 -5.61
N ALA A 307 2.52 -5.13 -5.86
CA ALA A 307 2.45 -4.40 -7.12
C ALA A 307 2.00 -2.97 -6.90
N TRP A 308 2.71 -2.01 -7.49
CA TRP A 308 2.28 -0.63 -7.54
C TRP A 308 1.32 -0.43 -8.71
N SER A 309 0.18 0.19 -8.45
CA SER A 309 -0.76 0.58 -9.51
C SER A 309 -0.09 1.50 -10.55
N PRO A 310 -0.33 1.33 -11.85
CA PRO A 310 0.25 2.18 -12.90
C PRO A 310 -0.02 3.69 -12.72
N ASN A 311 -1.18 4.06 -12.16
CA ASN A 311 -1.51 5.45 -11.84
C ASN A 311 -0.79 6.01 -10.59
N GLY A 312 -0.06 5.15 -9.86
CA GLY A 312 0.74 5.51 -8.70
C GLY A 312 -0.04 5.67 -7.38
N GLN A 313 -1.37 5.49 -7.40
CA GLN A 313 -2.24 5.82 -6.26
C GLN A 313 -2.27 4.76 -5.17
N PHE A 314 -2.07 3.50 -5.55
CA PHE A 314 -2.26 2.33 -4.69
C PHE A 314 -1.11 1.34 -4.80
N ILE A 315 -0.87 0.61 -3.71
CA ILE A 315 -0.06 -0.60 -3.69
C ILE A 315 -0.98 -1.77 -3.33
N ALA A 316 -0.80 -2.89 -4.02
CA ALA A 316 -1.38 -4.17 -3.67
C ALA A 316 -0.31 -5.06 -3.02
N SER A 317 -0.67 -5.84 -2.01
CA SER A 317 0.20 -6.83 -1.38
C SER A 317 -0.54 -8.11 -1.03
N THR A 318 0.09 -9.25 -1.28
CA THR A 318 -0.46 -10.59 -0.97
C THR A 318 0.22 -11.17 0.26
N ASN A 319 -0.54 -11.90 1.09
CA ASN A 319 -0.03 -12.51 2.31
C ASN A 319 -0.19 -14.03 2.30
N ILE A 320 0.86 -14.72 2.76
CA ILE A 320 0.95 -16.17 2.88
C ILE A 320 1.30 -16.65 4.30
N GLY A 321 1.48 -15.72 5.25
CA GLY A 321 2.10 -15.95 6.56
C GLY A 321 1.24 -16.70 7.58
N SER A 322 -0.03 -16.95 7.28
CA SER A 322 -0.91 -17.72 8.14
C SER A 322 -2.03 -18.36 7.35
N LEU A 323 -2.37 -19.62 7.67
CA LEU A 323 -3.57 -20.30 7.19
C LEU A 323 -4.87 -19.48 7.44
N LYS A 324 -4.83 -18.46 8.32
CA LYS A 324 -5.95 -17.59 8.66
C LYS A 324 -6.06 -16.30 7.84
N ASP A 325 -5.00 -15.84 7.15
CA ASP A 325 -5.03 -14.57 6.39
C ASP A 325 -4.49 -14.74 4.97
N GLN A 326 -5.26 -15.46 4.15
CA GLN A 326 -5.05 -15.55 2.70
C GLN A 326 -5.81 -14.42 2.02
N SER A 327 -5.19 -13.26 2.01
CA SER A 327 -5.83 -12.03 1.59
C SER A 327 -4.93 -11.21 0.68
N LEU A 328 -5.61 -10.46 -0.18
CA LEU A 328 -5.02 -9.45 -1.04
C LEU A 328 -5.43 -8.09 -0.48
N HIS A 329 -4.44 -7.30 -0.11
CA HIS A 329 -4.63 -5.99 0.51
C HIS A 329 -4.30 -4.92 -0.51
N VAL A 330 -5.10 -3.85 -0.54
CA VAL A 330 -4.81 -2.64 -1.33
C VAL A 330 -4.77 -1.45 -0.38
N TRP A 331 -3.72 -0.64 -0.50
CA TRP A 331 -3.41 0.41 0.46
C TRP A 331 -2.73 1.62 -0.18
N LEU A 332 -2.79 2.75 0.52
CA LEU A 332 -2.25 4.03 0.07
C LEU A 332 -0.76 4.14 0.40
N PRO A 333 0.11 4.42 -0.60
CA PRO A 333 1.55 4.53 -0.38
C PRO A 333 1.95 5.75 0.47
N SER A 334 1.07 6.74 0.62
CA SER A 334 1.32 7.97 1.37
C SER A 334 1.31 7.77 2.89
N ASN A 335 0.48 6.87 3.40
CA ASN A 335 0.26 6.69 4.83
C ASN A 335 0.10 5.23 5.27
N GLY A 336 0.10 4.26 4.34
CA GLY A 336 -0.05 2.84 4.65
C GLY A 336 -1.51 2.41 4.83
N TRP A 337 -2.48 3.30 4.64
CA TRP A 337 -3.87 3.00 4.96
C TRP A 337 -4.48 2.03 3.95
N GLN A 338 -5.02 0.92 4.45
CA GLN A 338 -5.76 -0.06 3.67
C GLN A 338 -7.11 0.48 3.21
N ILE A 339 -7.38 0.36 1.91
CA ILE A 339 -8.61 0.82 1.26
C ILE A 339 -9.50 -0.34 0.75
N ALA A 340 -8.89 -1.52 0.56
CA ALA A 340 -9.60 -2.74 0.22
C ALA A 340 -8.85 -3.96 0.77
N LYS A 341 -9.63 -4.99 1.13
CA LYS A 341 -9.16 -6.33 1.45
C LYS A 341 -10.03 -7.32 0.68
N PHE A 342 -9.39 -8.18 -0.08
CA PHE A 342 -10.06 -9.25 -0.81
C PHE A 342 -9.66 -10.57 -0.16
N ASN A 343 -10.65 -11.30 0.35
CA ASN A 343 -10.43 -12.66 0.82
C ASN A 343 -10.28 -13.55 -0.40
N VAL A 344 -9.11 -14.18 -0.54
CA VAL A 344 -8.78 -14.96 -1.73
C VAL A 344 -9.07 -16.46 -1.52
N SER A 345 -9.30 -16.91 -0.28
CA SER A 345 -9.77 -18.26 0.02
C SER A 345 -11.26 -18.44 -0.34
N SER A 346 -11.63 -19.59 -0.93
CA SER A 346 -13.04 -19.94 -1.23
C SER A 346 -13.74 -20.73 -0.10
N GLY A 347 -13.37 -20.49 1.15
CA GLY A 347 -13.89 -21.21 2.32
C GLY A 347 -12.84 -22.07 3.02
N TRP A 348 -13.25 -22.75 4.10
CA TRP A 348 -12.39 -23.47 5.06
C TRP A 348 -11.53 -24.61 4.48
N THR A 349 -11.68 -24.95 3.20
CA THR A 349 -10.98 -26.08 2.55
C THR A 349 -9.94 -25.67 1.51
N ASP A 350 -9.88 -24.40 1.09
CA ASP A 350 -8.87 -23.92 0.12
C ASP A 350 -7.69 -23.30 0.92
N THR A 351 -6.70 -24.12 1.26
CA THR A 351 -5.53 -23.75 2.09
C THR A 351 -4.34 -23.22 1.26
N SER A 352 -4.63 -22.68 0.09
CA SER A 352 -3.64 -22.35 -0.94
C SER A 352 -3.00 -20.98 -0.69
N PRO A 353 -1.67 -20.86 -0.47
CA PRO A 353 -1.01 -19.55 -0.37
C PRO A 353 -1.26 -18.69 -1.63
N VAL A 354 -1.45 -17.40 -1.39
CA VAL A 354 -1.61 -16.37 -2.42
C VAL A 354 -0.23 -16.04 -3.01
N GLY A 355 -0.06 -16.25 -4.30
CA GLY A 355 1.19 -15.99 -5.02
C GLY A 355 1.30 -14.54 -5.51
N GLY A 356 1.87 -14.40 -6.72
CA GLY A 356 2.08 -13.11 -7.37
C GLY A 356 0.81 -12.26 -7.56
N VAL A 357 1.01 -10.95 -7.64
CA VAL A 357 -0.03 -9.93 -7.82
C VAL A 357 0.32 -8.95 -8.93
N SER A 358 -0.67 -8.54 -9.72
CA SER A 358 -0.43 -7.56 -10.78
C SER A 358 -1.65 -6.72 -11.12
N TRP A 359 -1.43 -5.43 -11.33
CA TRP A 359 -2.44 -4.47 -11.75
C TRP A 359 -2.64 -4.50 -13.25
N SER A 360 -3.90 -4.33 -13.69
CA SER A 360 -4.17 -4.00 -15.08
C SER A 360 -3.55 -2.64 -15.44
N PRO A 361 -3.17 -2.41 -16.71
CA PRO A 361 -2.54 -1.16 -17.14
C PRO A 361 -3.37 0.10 -16.84
N ASP A 362 -4.69 -0.02 -16.83
CA ASP A 362 -5.63 1.06 -16.50
C ASP A 362 -5.85 1.28 -14.99
N SER A 363 -5.17 0.50 -14.13
CA SER A 363 -5.30 0.51 -12.66
C SER A 363 -6.69 0.18 -12.13
N LYS A 364 -7.58 -0.43 -12.94
CA LYS A 364 -8.97 -0.73 -12.53
C LYS A 364 -9.17 -2.17 -12.07
N ARG A 365 -8.28 -3.09 -12.44
CA ARG A 365 -8.37 -4.50 -12.11
C ARG A 365 -7.09 -4.99 -11.46
N LEU A 366 -7.25 -5.98 -10.61
CA LEU A 366 -6.15 -6.59 -9.87
C LEU A 366 -6.21 -8.10 -10.07
N ALA A 367 -5.12 -8.67 -10.56
CA ALA A 367 -4.95 -10.11 -10.67
C ALA A 367 -4.12 -10.61 -9.49
N CYS A 368 -4.52 -11.74 -8.92
CA CYS A 368 -3.70 -12.45 -7.94
C CYS A 368 -3.74 -13.96 -8.18
N GLY A 369 -2.58 -14.57 -7.99
CA GLY A 369 -2.40 -16.01 -8.12
C GLY A 369 -2.77 -16.78 -6.87
N LEU A 370 -3.29 -17.98 -7.08
CA LEU A 370 -3.60 -19.00 -6.09
C LEU A 370 -3.15 -20.36 -6.65
N HIS A 371 -3.07 -21.41 -5.82
CA HIS A 371 -2.74 -22.74 -6.32
C HIS A 371 -3.64 -23.18 -7.47
N GLY A 372 -3.05 -23.33 -8.67
CA GLY A 372 -3.71 -23.71 -9.91
C GLY A 372 -4.76 -22.72 -10.45
N LYS A 373 -4.90 -21.52 -9.88
CA LYS A 373 -5.94 -20.56 -10.28
C LYS A 373 -5.43 -19.13 -10.24
N VAL A 374 -6.00 -18.26 -11.06
CA VAL A 374 -5.79 -16.81 -10.97
C VAL A 374 -7.14 -16.13 -10.89
N ARG A 375 -7.28 -15.20 -9.94
CA ARG A 375 -8.49 -14.41 -9.77
C ARG A 375 -8.25 -12.98 -10.21
N ILE A 376 -9.27 -12.39 -10.83
CA ILE A 376 -9.33 -10.97 -11.15
C ILE A 376 -10.39 -10.31 -10.28
N TYR A 377 -10.03 -9.18 -9.70
CA TYR A 377 -10.89 -8.33 -8.92
C TYR A 377 -11.04 -6.97 -9.59
N ASP A 378 -12.24 -6.40 -9.49
CA ASP A 378 -12.53 -5.04 -9.91
C ASP A 378 -12.33 -4.08 -8.73
N MET A 379 -11.59 -3.01 -8.96
CA MET A 379 -11.23 -2.08 -7.88
C MET A 379 -12.30 -1.04 -7.57
N HIS A 380 -13.27 -0.83 -8.46
CA HIS A 380 -14.37 0.09 -8.22
C HIS A 380 -15.45 -0.56 -7.36
N THR A 381 -15.92 -1.73 -7.78
CA THR A 381 -16.96 -2.52 -7.12
C THR A 381 -16.42 -3.35 -5.96
N LYS A 382 -15.09 -3.57 -5.90
CA LYS A 382 -14.41 -4.46 -4.95
C LYS A 382 -14.91 -5.90 -5.04
N GLN A 383 -15.39 -6.33 -6.21
CA GLN A 383 -15.91 -7.68 -6.43
C GLN A 383 -14.94 -8.54 -7.24
N HIS A 384 -15.06 -9.85 -7.03
CA HIS A 384 -14.44 -10.85 -7.89
C HIS A 384 -15.12 -10.84 -9.27
N LEU A 385 -14.32 -10.80 -10.34
CA LEU A 385 -14.82 -10.82 -11.72
C LEU A 385 -14.71 -12.22 -12.34
N HIS A 386 -13.49 -12.74 -12.42
CA HIS A 386 -13.20 -13.98 -13.15
C HIS A 386 -12.17 -14.84 -12.42
N THR A 387 -12.26 -16.15 -12.60
CA THR A 387 -11.25 -17.12 -12.16
C THR A 387 -10.79 -17.93 -13.35
N TYR A 388 -9.51 -17.86 -13.68
CA TYR A 388 -8.87 -18.76 -14.64
C TYR A 388 -8.28 -19.95 -13.90
N ARG A 389 -8.49 -21.16 -14.42
CA ARG A 389 -8.03 -22.40 -13.78
C ARG A 389 -7.09 -23.12 -14.73
N HIS A 390 -5.92 -23.43 -14.22
CA HIS A 390 -4.97 -24.29 -14.92
C HIS A 390 -5.12 -25.73 -14.43
N THR A 391 -4.71 -26.69 -15.26
CA THR A 391 -4.78 -28.12 -14.95
C THR A 391 -3.80 -28.50 -13.84
N SER A 392 -2.70 -27.78 -13.71
CA SER A 392 -1.71 -27.95 -12.64
C SER A 392 -2.27 -27.44 -11.31
N SER A 393 -2.30 -28.30 -10.29
CA SER A 393 -2.64 -27.94 -8.90
C SER A 393 -1.45 -27.38 -8.10
N TYR A 394 -0.30 -27.23 -8.75
CA TYR A 394 0.94 -26.82 -8.10
C TYR A 394 1.02 -25.30 -7.90
N ALA A 395 2.05 -24.89 -7.15
CA ALA A 395 2.25 -23.52 -6.71
C ALA A 395 2.29 -22.52 -7.86
N PHE A 396 1.63 -21.38 -7.64
CA PHE A 396 1.62 -20.24 -8.53
C PHE A 396 2.66 -19.23 -8.07
N TYR A 397 3.60 -18.86 -8.94
CA TYR A 397 4.71 -17.99 -8.53
C TYR A 397 4.53 -16.52 -8.93
N SER A 398 4.16 -16.24 -10.18
CA SER A 398 4.12 -14.87 -10.71
C SER A 398 2.99 -14.66 -11.73
N VAL A 399 2.41 -13.46 -11.73
CA VAL A 399 1.35 -13.03 -12.66
C VAL A 399 1.71 -11.67 -13.23
N CYS A 400 1.51 -11.46 -14.53
CA CYS A 400 1.69 -10.13 -15.13
C CYS A 400 0.66 -9.85 -16.22
N TRP A 401 0.16 -8.62 -16.24
CA TRP A 401 -0.67 -8.12 -17.34
C TRP A 401 0.20 -7.74 -18.53
N THR A 402 -0.30 -7.96 -19.73
CA THR A 402 0.28 -7.33 -20.92
C THR A 402 -0.05 -5.82 -20.94
N PRO A 403 0.84 -4.96 -21.48
CA PRO A 403 0.61 -3.52 -21.53
C PRO A 403 -0.66 -3.09 -22.27
N ASP A 404 -1.13 -3.91 -23.22
CA ASP A 404 -2.39 -3.71 -23.94
C ASP A 404 -3.65 -4.03 -23.10
N GLY A 405 -3.49 -4.61 -21.90
CA GLY A 405 -4.57 -5.01 -21.00
C GLY A 405 -5.41 -6.20 -21.47
N LYS A 406 -5.03 -6.85 -22.59
CA LYS A 406 -5.82 -7.92 -23.22
C LYS A 406 -5.48 -9.30 -22.71
N ARG A 407 -4.28 -9.49 -22.15
CA ARG A 407 -3.79 -10.79 -21.72
C ARG A 407 -3.24 -10.75 -20.31
N LEU A 408 -3.33 -11.90 -19.65
CA LEU A 408 -2.69 -12.16 -18.37
C LEU A 408 -1.74 -13.34 -18.52
N ILE A 409 -0.48 -13.17 -18.12
CA ILE A 409 0.51 -14.23 -18.19
C ILE A 409 0.77 -14.75 -16.79
N CYS A 410 0.79 -16.06 -16.68
CA CYS A 410 0.73 -16.79 -15.41
C CYS A 410 1.84 -17.83 -15.37
N ALA A 411 2.69 -17.78 -14.32
CA ALA A 411 3.75 -18.76 -14.10
C ALA A 411 3.24 -19.97 -13.32
N TYR A 412 3.44 -21.15 -13.89
CA TYR A 412 3.26 -22.44 -13.25
C TYR A 412 4.62 -23.15 -13.14
N PRO A 413 4.72 -24.30 -12.47
CA PRO A 413 5.95 -25.08 -12.52
C PRO A 413 6.28 -25.46 -13.97
N ARG A 414 7.50 -25.15 -14.41
CA ARG A 414 8.10 -25.46 -15.72
C ARG A 414 7.44 -24.81 -16.96
N GLU A 415 6.30 -24.17 -16.81
CA GLU A 415 5.60 -23.51 -17.92
C GLU A 415 4.92 -22.21 -17.50
N ALA A 416 4.69 -21.32 -18.46
CA ALA A 416 3.81 -20.17 -18.28
C ALA A 416 2.71 -20.16 -19.34
N VAL A 417 1.54 -19.61 -18.99
CA VAL A 417 0.38 -19.55 -19.90
C VAL A 417 -0.11 -18.11 -20.00
N ALA A 418 -0.33 -17.64 -21.22
CA ALA A 418 -1.05 -16.40 -21.51
C ALA A 418 -2.55 -16.69 -21.68
N TRP A 419 -3.37 -16.02 -20.89
CA TRP A 419 -4.83 -16.09 -20.92
C TRP A 419 -5.39 -14.85 -21.61
N ASP A 420 -6.40 -15.05 -22.46
CA ASP A 420 -7.20 -13.95 -22.99
C ASP A 420 -8.16 -13.45 -21.90
N ILE A 421 -8.13 -12.15 -21.62
CA ILE A 421 -8.95 -11.56 -20.54
C ILE A 421 -10.44 -11.59 -20.87
N THR A 422 -10.81 -11.54 -22.15
CA THR A 422 -12.19 -11.41 -22.60
C THR A 422 -12.88 -12.77 -22.68
N THR A 423 -12.19 -13.76 -23.24
CA THR A 423 -12.73 -15.12 -23.44
C THR A 423 -12.41 -16.05 -22.27
N GLY A 424 -11.35 -15.76 -21.52
CA GLY A 424 -10.84 -16.62 -20.46
C GLY A 424 -10.16 -17.90 -20.93
N ASN A 425 -9.89 -18.01 -22.23
CA ASN A 425 -9.21 -19.16 -22.81
C ASN A 425 -7.69 -18.98 -22.77
N PRO A 426 -6.92 -20.07 -22.61
CA PRO A 426 -5.48 -20.03 -22.80
C PRO A 426 -5.18 -19.76 -24.29
N LEU A 427 -4.23 -18.86 -24.56
CA LEU A 427 -3.80 -18.46 -25.90
C LEU A 427 -2.46 -19.07 -26.28
N TYR A 428 -1.45 -18.84 -25.43
CA TYR A 428 -0.06 -19.20 -25.70
C TYR A 428 0.56 -19.84 -24.47
N THR A 429 1.37 -20.86 -24.69
CA THR A 429 2.13 -21.52 -23.62
C THR A 429 3.62 -21.34 -23.88
N TYR A 430 4.34 -20.95 -22.84
CA TYR A 430 5.77 -20.72 -22.82
C TYR A 430 6.43 -21.92 -22.13
N ASN A 431 6.91 -22.87 -22.95
CA ASN A 431 7.42 -24.16 -22.51
C ASN A 431 8.88 -24.34 -22.90
N GLY A 432 9.71 -24.82 -21.97
CA GLY A 432 11.12 -25.11 -22.23
C GLY A 432 12.10 -24.91 -21.07
N HIS A 433 11.61 -24.53 -19.88
CA HIS A 433 12.43 -24.54 -18.67
C HIS A 433 12.55 -25.95 -18.08
N ASP A 434 13.72 -26.27 -17.53
CA ASP A 434 14.03 -27.59 -16.97
C ASP A 434 13.67 -27.70 -15.47
N ALA A 435 13.19 -26.61 -14.88
CA ALA A 435 12.72 -26.52 -13.50
C ALA A 435 11.65 -25.42 -13.35
N ASP A 436 11.22 -25.16 -12.11
CA ASP A 436 10.12 -24.23 -11.84
C ASP A 436 10.47 -22.79 -12.26
N ILE A 437 9.53 -22.16 -12.97
CA ILE A 437 9.56 -20.73 -13.26
C ILE A 437 9.23 -19.98 -11.97
N ARG A 438 10.14 -19.13 -11.53
CA ARG A 438 10.01 -18.35 -10.30
C ARG A 438 9.37 -17.00 -10.52
N ASP A 439 9.59 -16.40 -11.68
CA ASP A 439 9.09 -15.07 -11.97
C ASP A 439 8.92 -14.82 -13.48
N LEU A 440 8.07 -13.85 -13.81
CA LEU A 440 7.74 -13.41 -15.15
C LEU A 440 7.70 -11.89 -15.26
N ALA A 441 8.20 -11.37 -16.37
CA ALA A 441 8.02 -9.96 -16.70
C ALA A 441 7.68 -9.77 -18.19
N VAL A 442 6.66 -8.97 -18.49
CA VAL A 442 6.36 -8.54 -19.85
C VAL A 442 7.16 -7.29 -20.16
N SER A 443 7.82 -7.27 -21.31
CA SER A 443 8.49 -6.07 -21.84
C SER A 443 7.50 -4.89 -21.95
N PRO A 444 7.93 -3.65 -21.67
CA PRO A 444 7.08 -2.46 -21.81
C PRO A 444 6.45 -2.30 -23.20
N ASN A 445 7.14 -2.71 -24.26
CA ASN A 445 6.59 -2.72 -25.62
C ASN A 445 5.58 -3.87 -25.89
N GLY A 446 5.38 -4.78 -24.94
CA GLY A 446 4.41 -5.88 -24.98
C GLY A 446 4.78 -7.03 -25.91
N ARG A 447 5.95 -6.98 -26.56
CA ARG A 447 6.34 -7.97 -27.59
C ARG A 447 6.97 -9.22 -27.00
N TYR A 448 7.59 -9.11 -25.84
CA TYR A 448 8.36 -10.18 -25.22
C TYR A 448 7.97 -10.45 -23.78
N VAL A 449 8.14 -11.70 -23.37
CA VAL A 449 8.01 -12.18 -22.00
C VAL A 449 9.38 -12.68 -21.56
N ALA A 450 9.83 -12.30 -20.37
CA ALA A 450 10.99 -12.86 -19.71
C ALA A 450 10.54 -13.80 -18.60
N SER A 451 11.24 -14.92 -18.43
CA SER A 451 11.00 -15.87 -17.33
C SER A 451 12.31 -16.23 -16.62
N ALA A 452 12.30 -16.16 -15.29
CA ALA A 452 13.40 -16.62 -14.42
C ALA A 452 13.08 -17.99 -13.84
N SER A 453 14.08 -18.88 -13.75
CA SER A 453 13.85 -20.28 -13.36
C SER A 453 14.86 -20.83 -12.36
N ASN A 454 14.41 -21.85 -11.62
CA ASN A 454 15.24 -22.70 -10.78
C ASN A 454 16.28 -23.52 -11.58
N ASP A 455 16.20 -23.54 -12.91
CA ASP A 455 17.20 -24.20 -13.79
C ASP A 455 18.43 -23.33 -14.07
N THR A 456 18.59 -22.23 -13.32
CA THR A 456 19.69 -21.25 -13.40
C THR A 456 19.69 -20.40 -14.68
N THR A 457 18.60 -20.35 -15.42
CA THR A 457 18.51 -19.61 -16.69
C THR A 457 17.40 -18.57 -16.70
N VAL A 458 17.53 -17.61 -17.61
CA VAL A 458 16.44 -16.72 -18.01
C VAL A 458 16.07 -17.02 -19.46
N HIS A 459 14.79 -17.09 -19.77
CA HIS A 459 14.32 -17.24 -21.16
C HIS A 459 13.57 -15.99 -21.61
N ILE A 460 13.68 -15.68 -22.90
CA ILE A 460 12.89 -14.64 -23.57
C ILE A 460 12.02 -15.31 -24.60
N TRP A 461 10.74 -14.97 -24.58
CA TRP A 461 9.72 -15.51 -25.44
C TRP A 461 9.06 -14.40 -26.23
N GLU A 462 8.63 -14.70 -27.45
CA GLU A 462 7.70 -13.83 -28.16
C GLU A 462 6.29 -13.99 -27.57
N ALA A 463 5.71 -12.88 -27.13
CA ALA A 463 4.49 -12.86 -26.33
C ALA A 463 3.23 -13.35 -27.07
N VAL A 464 3.24 -13.36 -28.40
CA VAL A 464 2.08 -13.72 -29.24
C VAL A 464 2.23 -15.07 -29.94
N THR A 465 3.36 -15.74 -29.78
CA THR A 465 3.59 -17.08 -30.37
C THR A 465 3.98 -18.11 -29.32
N GLY A 466 4.49 -17.68 -28.17
CA GLY A 466 5.06 -18.58 -27.16
C GLY A 466 6.44 -19.12 -27.55
N GLN A 467 7.01 -18.69 -28.68
CA GLN A 467 8.30 -19.17 -29.14
C GLN A 467 9.44 -18.60 -28.28
N ARG A 468 10.36 -19.46 -27.83
CA ARG A 468 11.60 -19.02 -27.18
C ARG A 468 12.52 -18.36 -28.21
N ILE A 469 12.83 -17.08 -27.98
CA ILE A 469 13.74 -16.27 -28.78
C ILE A 469 15.17 -16.38 -28.27
N PHE A 470 15.35 -16.36 -26.95
CA PHE A 470 16.68 -16.38 -26.35
C PHE A 470 16.72 -17.14 -25.03
N LYS A 471 17.90 -17.67 -24.68
CA LYS A 471 18.21 -18.32 -23.41
C LYS A 471 19.49 -17.70 -22.85
N TYR A 472 19.41 -17.09 -21.67
CA TYR A 472 20.56 -16.56 -20.95
C TYR A 472 21.08 -17.61 -19.97
N GLU A 473 22.37 -17.87 -20.07
CA GLU A 473 23.12 -18.75 -19.19
C GLU A 473 24.25 -17.93 -18.54
N GLY A 474 24.63 -18.29 -17.31
CA GLY A 474 25.75 -17.65 -16.60
C GLY A 474 25.56 -17.51 -15.10
N HIS A 475 24.31 -17.50 -14.62
CA HIS A 475 24.01 -17.59 -13.19
C HIS A 475 24.50 -18.91 -12.60
N LYS A 476 25.04 -18.87 -11.38
CA LYS A 476 25.62 -20.06 -10.72
C LYS A 476 24.62 -20.80 -9.84
N ASN A 477 23.42 -20.27 -9.69
CA ASN A 477 22.35 -20.83 -8.88
C ASN A 477 20.99 -20.43 -9.46
N LYS A 478 19.90 -20.82 -8.78
CA LYS A 478 18.52 -20.57 -9.15
C LYS A 478 18.27 -19.07 -9.37
N VAL A 479 17.63 -18.72 -10.48
CA VAL A 479 17.22 -17.34 -10.77
C VAL A 479 15.85 -17.12 -10.12
N ALA A 480 15.77 -16.14 -9.23
CA ALA A 480 14.60 -15.90 -8.39
C ALA A 480 13.62 -14.90 -9.01
N ALA A 481 14.13 -13.86 -9.67
CA ALA A 481 13.31 -12.80 -10.25
C ALA A 481 13.90 -12.25 -11.55
N VAL A 482 13.05 -11.64 -12.39
CA VAL A 482 13.44 -10.99 -13.64
C VAL A 482 12.61 -9.74 -13.91
N THR A 483 13.24 -8.70 -14.45
CA THR A 483 12.55 -7.45 -14.80
C THR A 483 13.13 -6.84 -16.07
N TRP A 484 12.30 -6.09 -16.81
CA TRP A 484 12.71 -5.39 -18.01
C TRP A 484 13.13 -3.95 -17.71
N SER A 485 14.11 -3.44 -18.45
CA SER A 485 14.33 -2.00 -18.54
C SER A 485 13.12 -1.32 -19.19
N PRO A 486 12.82 -0.05 -18.82
CA PRO A 486 11.64 0.66 -19.36
C PRO A 486 11.70 0.90 -20.87
N ASP A 487 12.88 0.90 -21.46
CA ASP A 487 13.10 0.98 -22.92
C ASP A 487 12.97 -0.38 -23.64
N SER A 488 12.69 -1.47 -22.91
CA SER A 488 12.60 -2.85 -23.43
C SER A 488 13.90 -3.40 -24.05
N THR A 489 15.06 -2.79 -23.79
CA THR A 489 16.34 -3.19 -24.40
C THR A 489 17.19 -4.10 -23.51
N ARG A 490 16.96 -4.08 -22.20
CA ARG A 490 17.73 -4.83 -21.21
C ARG A 490 16.81 -5.59 -20.27
N ILE A 491 17.36 -6.62 -19.67
CA ILE A 491 16.73 -7.36 -18.57
C ILE A 491 17.67 -7.40 -17.37
N ALA A 492 17.13 -7.29 -16.16
CA ALA A 492 17.84 -7.56 -14.92
C ALA A 492 17.29 -8.85 -14.31
N SER A 493 18.17 -9.65 -13.70
CA SER A 493 17.81 -10.95 -13.12
C SER A 493 18.51 -11.16 -11.79
N ALA A 494 17.74 -11.54 -10.77
CA ALA A 494 18.23 -11.80 -9.42
C ALA A 494 18.51 -13.29 -9.22
N CYS A 495 19.61 -13.62 -8.56
CA CYS A 495 20.03 -15.00 -8.36
C CYS A 495 20.26 -15.34 -6.88
N GLN A 496 20.03 -16.60 -6.55
CA GLN A 496 20.33 -17.16 -5.24
C GLN A 496 21.83 -17.27 -4.94
N ASP A 497 22.72 -16.98 -5.91
CA ASP A 497 24.16 -16.82 -5.68
C ASP A 497 24.54 -15.45 -5.09
N GLY A 498 23.56 -14.56 -4.86
CA GLY A 498 23.78 -13.23 -4.29
C GLY A 498 24.11 -12.15 -5.32
N THR A 499 24.03 -12.47 -6.60
CA THR A 499 24.30 -11.52 -7.69
C THR A 499 23.04 -11.11 -8.45
N ILE A 500 23.14 -9.97 -9.13
CA ILE A 500 22.17 -9.55 -10.14
C ILE A 500 22.91 -9.40 -11.45
N HIS A 501 22.37 -9.98 -12.52
CA HIS A 501 22.93 -9.85 -13.86
C HIS A 501 22.01 -8.98 -14.72
N VAL A 502 22.62 -8.04 -15.47
CA VAL A 502 21.92 -7.21 -16.47
C VAL A 502 22.39 -7.61 -17.86
N TRP A 503 21.44 -7.97 -18.71
CA TRP A 503 21.70 -8.50 -20.04
C TRP A 503 21.07 -7.63 -21.12
N GLN A 504 21.66 -7.62 -22.31
CA GLN A 504 21.01 -7.12 -23.51
C GLN A 504 19.91 -8.11 -23.91
N ALA A 505 18.66 -7.64 -23.98
CA ALA A 505 17.51 -8.48 -24.20
C ALA A 505 17.42 -9.03 -25.63
N ILE A 506 17.64 -8.18 -26.63
CA ILE A 506 17.58 -8.47 -28.08
C ILE A 506 17.94 -7.21 -28.88
#